data_AF-A0A4U7ENK2-F1
#
_entry.id   AF-A0A4U7ENK2-F1
#
_cell.length_a   1.000
_cell.length_b   1.000
_cell.length_c   1.000
_cell.angle_alpha   90.00
_cell.angle_beta   90.00
_cell.angle_gamma   90.00
#
_symmetry.space_group_name_H-M   'P 1'
#
loop_
_entity.id
_entity.type
_entity.pdbx_description
1 polymer ?
#
loop_
_entity_poly.entity_id
_entity_poly.type
_entity_poly.pdbx_seq_one_letter_code
_entity_poly.pdbx_strand_id
1 'polypeptide(L)'
;MSAPLRDIRLVRNGEQQRAPNLIGLDESVTTVDGTRYTVVVAVRTARENDISLLRALIDHDLYPFEHKSSSLLRYGGVSPQERATRVQGLIEDLRSLPVSWSAIFWEGPHRAAELATCAVTAAKKSITNPLQTGDIAHGCGRTAFLHDGSEDSHSNYFEQLKVQVPSAFDTSFQQSICPVLLTFMENADRTYPATNTADYIAGHIAHQLESSQSDLPSQVLEFDPSWVDPAPQAEVPYRLDSVRPIREEGGRSRVLAWILGKGIPRNPSPINRDPYRDHVEQIADDAVRSYLLEEF
;
A
#
# COMPACT_ATOMS: atom_id res chain seq x y z
N MET A 1 3.16 25.15 3.33
CA MET A 1 3.56 25.02 1.91
C MET A 1 3.00 23.69 1.44
N SER A 2 2.26 23.65 0.31
CA SER A 2 1.66 22.39 -0.17
C SER A 2 2.76 21.43 -0.64
N ALA A 3 2.69 20.17 -0.20
CA ALA A 3 3.58 19.13 -0.72
C ALA A 3 3.53 19.10 -2.26
N PRO A 4 4.66 18.83 -2.96
CA PRO A 4 4.70 18.72 -4.43
C PRO A 4 3.87 17.53 -4.96
N LEU A 5 3.45 16.63 -4.07
CA LEU A 5 2.71 15.43 -4.39
C LEU A 5 1.27 15.76 -4.81
N ARG A 6 0.87 15.22 -5.95
CA ARG A 6 -0.51 15.34 -6.44
C ARG A 6 -1.39 14.26 -5.80
N ASP A 7 -2.69 14.55 -5.72
CA ASP A 7 -3.73 13.56 -5.42
C ASP A 7 -3.64 12.36 -6.38
N ILE A 8 -4.04 11.18 -5.88
CA ILE A 8 -4.18 9.99 -6.72
C ILE A 8 -5.29 10.21 -7.74
N ARG A 9 -4.95 10.05 -9.01
CA ARG A 9 -5.86 10.28 -10.14
C ARG A 9 -6.47 8.97 -10.58
N LEU A 10 -7.78 8.89 -10.43
CA LEU A 10 -8.58 7.71 -10.71
C LEU A 10 -9.55 8.00 -11.86
N VAL A 11 -9.71 7.05 -12.77
CA VAL A 11 -10.57 7.15 -13.94
C VAL A 11 -11.49 5.95 -14.01
N ARG A 12 -12.78 6.18 -14.20
CA ARG A 12 -13.78 5.12 -14.40
C ARG A 12 -14.86 5.61 -15.35
N ASN A 13 -15.10 4.91 -16.45
CA ASN A 13 -16.15 5.25 -17.42
C ASN A 13 -16.17 6.72 -17.88
N GLY A 14 -14.98 7.35 -18.02
CA GLY A 14 -14.83 8.77 -18.38
C GLY A 14 -14.93 9.76 -17.21
N GLU A 15 -15.38 9.31 -16.04
CA GLU A 15 -15.34 10.08 -14.80
C GLU A 15 -13.92 10.13 -14.25
N GLN A 16 -13.49 11.31 -13.77
CA GLN A 16 -12.21 11.51 -13.11
C GLN A 16 -12.42 11.83 -11.64
N GLN A 17 -11.74 11.09 -10.78
CA GLN A 17 -11.72 11.27 -9.33
C GLN A 17 -10.31 11.61 -8.87
N ARG A 18 -10.23 12.38 -7.78
CA ARG A 18 -8.98 12.71 -7.09
C ARG A 18 -9.08 12.28 -5.63
N ALA A 19 -8.14 11.46 -5.19
CA ALA A 19 -8.06 10.98 -3.82
C ALA A 19 -6.83 11.57 -3.12
N PRO A 20 -7.01 12.45 -2.11
CA PRO A 20 -5.92 12.98 -1.30
C PRO A 20 -5.37 11.96 -0.29
N ASN A 21 -5.96 10.77 -0.18
CA ASN A 21 -5.46 9.68 0.65
C ASN A 21 -5.24 8.42 -0.15
N LEU A 22 -4.32 7.59 0.33
CA LEU A 22 -3.99 6.30 -0.23
C LEU A 22 -3.99 5.25 0.88
N ILE A 23 -4.59 4.11 0.61
CA ILE A 23 -4.35 2.86 1.31
C ILE A 23 -3.54 1.98 0.38
N GLY A 24 -2.28 1.72 0.73
CA GLY A 24 -1.46 0.71 0.08
C GLY A 24 -1.65 -0.63 0.76
N LEU A 25 -1.83 -1.69 -0.03
CA LEU A 25 -2.04 -3.04 0.47
C LEU A 25 -1.06 -4.03 -0.17
N ASP A 26 -0.47 -4.87 0.67
CA ASP A 26 0.36 -5.99 0.25
C ASP A 26 0.23 -7.16 1.24
N GLU A 27 0.78 -8.31 0.85
CA GLU A 27 0.63 -9.58 1.54
C GLU A 27 1.93 -10.38 1.57
N SER A 28 2.09 -11.16 2.63
CA SER A 28 3.19 -12.12 2.74
C SER A 28 2.66 -13.46 3.21
N VAL A 29 3.35 -14.53 2.83
CA VAL A 29 2.94 -15.90 3.12
C VAL A 29 4.10 -16.63 3.78
N THR A 30 3.80 -17.40 4.80
CA THR A 30 4.71 -18.36 5.41
C THR A 30 4.03 -19.71 5.68
N THR A 31 4.82 -20.73 5.96
CA THR A 31 4.36 -22.06 6.40
C THR A 31 5.10 -22.45 7.67
N VAL A 32 4.36 -22.72 8.76
CA VAL A 32 4.88 -23.17 10.05
C VAL A 32 4.27 -24.53 10.36
N ASP A 33 5.10 -25.55 10.60
CA ASP A 33 4.67 -26.93 10.89
C ASP A 33 3.64 -27.51 9.90
N GLY A 34 3.76 -27.14 8.62
CA GLY A 34 2.85 -27.56 7.55
C GLY A 34 1.56 -26.74 7.42
N THR A 35 1.32 -25.82 8.35
CA THR A 35 0.21 -24.87 8.32
C THR A 35 0.62 -23.60 7.58
N ARG A 36 -0.18 -23.19 6.59
CA ARG A 36 0.04 -21.95 5.82
C ARG A 36 -0.59 -20.76 6.52
N TYR A 37 0.18 -19.70 6.67
CA TYR A 37 -0.27 -18.39 7.14
C TYR A 37 -0.15 -17.36 6.02
N THR A 38 -1.19 -16.55 5.85
CA THR A 38 -1.14 -15.37 4.96
C THR A 38 -1.36 -14.13 5.80
N VAL A 39 -0.45 -13.17 5.73
CA VAL A 39 -0.51 -11.90 6.44
C VAL A 39 -0.81 -10.81 5.41
N VAL A 40 -1.94 -10.13 5.55
CA VAL A 40 -2.34 -9.01 4.70
C VAL A 40 -2.22 -7.73 5.50
N VAL A 41 -1.49 -6.75 4.97
CA VAL A 41 -1.25 -5.47 5.64
C VAL A 41 -1.81 -4.33 4.80
N ALA A 42 -2.50 -3.40 5.44
CA ALA A 42 -2.94 -2.15 4.83
C ALA A 42 -2.33 -0.96 5.56
N VAL A 43 -1.72 -0.05 4.80
CA VAL A 43 -1.14 1.21 5.30
C VAL A 43 -1.87 2.37 4.67
N ARG A 44 -2.44 3.26 5.48
CA ARG A 44 -3.15 4.47 5.07
C ARG A 44 -2.30 5.70 5.36
N THR A 45 -2.20 6.58 4.38
CA THR A 45 -1.56 7.89 4.51
C THR A 45 -2.26 8.94 3.64
N ALA A 46 -2.21 10.20 4.06
CA ALA A 46 -2.58 11.32 3.22
C ALA A 46 -1.41 11.71 2.30
N ARG A 47 -1.68 12.20 1.10
CA ARG A 47 -0.64 12.58 0.12
C ARG A 47 0.30 13.66 0.65
N GLU A 48 -0.16 14.51 1.56
CA GLU A 48 0.69 15.51 2.21
C GLU A 48 1.72 14.92 3.18
N ASN A 49 1.49 13.69 3.67
CA ASN A 49 2.33 12.99 4.64
C ASN A 49 3.23 11.93 4.00
N ASP A 50 3.02 11.62 2.71
CA ASP A 50 3.78 10.61 1.97
C ASP A 50 5.29 10.86 1.95
N ILE A 51 5.73 12.12 1.97
CA ILE A 51 7.16 12.47 2.04
C ILE A 51 7.74 12.02 3.38
N SER A 52 7.01 12.21 4.49
CA SER A 52 7.45 11.77 5.82
C SER A 52 7.49 10.25 5.93
N LEU A 53 6.52 9.55 5.31
CA LEU A 53 6.55 8.09 5.22
C LEU A 53 7.76 7.60 4.41
N LEU A 54 8.02 8.25 3.27
CA LEU A 54 9.19 7.94 2.45
C LEU A 54 10.50 8.21 3.19
N ARG A 55 10.58 9.31 3.93
CA ARG A 55 11.72 9.66 4.79
C ARG A 55 12.00 8.57 5.81
N ALA A 56 10.97 8.08 6.50
CA ALA A 56 11.10 6.98 7.47
C ALA A 56 11.61 5.68 6.81
N LEU A 57 11.10 5.32 5.62
CA LEU A 57 11.62 4.15 4.88
C LEU A 57 13.12 4.30 4.55
N ILE A 58 13.56 5.51 4.17
CA ILE A 58 14.97 5.80 3.87
C ILE A 58 15.81 5.74 5.15
N ASP A 59 15.35 6.32 6.26
CA ASP A 59 16.08 6.34 7.53
C ASP A 59 16.28 4.95 8.15
N HIS A 60 15.46 3.98 7.76
CA HIS A 60 15.61 2.57 8.13
C HIS A 60 16.28 1.72 7.04
N ASP A 61 16.91 2.33 6.03
CA ASP A 61 17.58 1.63 4.92
C ASP A 61 16.68 0.58 4.24
N LEU A 62 15.43 0.93 3.94
CA LEU A 62 14.44 0.04 3.29
C LEU A 62 14.30 0.31 1.78
N TYR A 63 15.18 1.12 1.19
CA TYR A 63 15.36 1.33 -0.26
C TYR A 63 14.04 1.35 -1.07
N PRO A 64 13.12 2.28 -0.77
CA PRO A 64 11.85 2.41 -1.49
C PRO A 64 12.10 2.61 -2.99
N PHE A 65 11.16 2.20 -3.83
CA PHE A 65 11.25 2.19 -5.31
C PHE A 65 12.21 1.19 -5.94
N GLU A 66 13.25 0.76 -5.23
CA GLU A 66 14.22 -0.24 -5.69
C GLU A 66 13.85 -1.64 -5.19
N HIS A 67 13.63 -1.75 -3.89
CA HIS A 67 13.39 -3.01 -3.22
C HIS A 67 12.00 -3.10 -2.61
N LYS A 68 11.51 -4.33 -2.65
CA LYS A 68 10.47 -4.86 -1.77
C LYS A 68 11.11 -5.77 -0.73
N SER A 69 10.41 -6.05 0.35
CA SER A 69 10.78 -6.91 1.49
C SER A 69 11.52 -8.18 1.05
N SER A 70 10.96 -8.92 0.10
CA SER A 70 11.60 -10.14 -0.41
C SER A 70 12.84 -9.89 -1.27
N SER A 71 12.88 -8.81 -2.07
CA SER A 71 14.05 -8.50 -2.89
C SER A 71 15.17 -7.85 -2.11
N LEU A 72 14.88 -7.17 -1.00
CA LEU A 72 15.90 -6.63 -0.10
C LEU A 72 16.76 -7.77 0.49
N LEU A 73 16.12 -8.87 0.88
CA LEU A 73 16.82 -10.07 1.35
C LEU A 73 17.61 -10.78 0.24
N ARG A 74 17.04 -10.85 -0.97
CA ARG A 74 17.64 -11.60 -2.08
C ARG A 74 18.79 -10.86 -2.76
N TYR A 75 18.68 -9.54 -2.89
CA TYR A 75 19.55 -8.73 -3.74
C TYR A 75 20.15 -7.52 -3.01
N GLY A 76 19.56 -7.06 -1.92
CA GLY A 76 20.05 -5.90 -1.16
C GLY A 76 21.14 -6.22 -0.13
N GLY A 77 21.58 -7.48 -0.03
CA GLY A 77 22.65 -7.88 0.89
C GLY A 77 22.28 -7.81 2.38
N VAL A 78 20.98 -7.74 2.71
CA VAL A 78 20.47 -7.61 4.08
C VAL A 78 20.07 -8.98 4.63
N SER A 79 20.47 -9.28 5.87
CA SER A 79 20.06 -10.52 6.54
C SER A 79 18.59 -10.48 7.03
N PRO A 80 17.92 -11.62 7.26
CA PRO A 80 16.57 -11.64 7.83
C PRO A 80 16.43 -10.86 9.15
N GLN A 81 17.41 -11.01 10.05
CA GLN A 81 17.44 -10.33 11.36
C GLN A 81 17.63 -8.82 11.22
N GLU A 82 18.49 -8.40 10.30
CA GLU A 82 18.72 -6.99 10.02
C GLU A 82 17.49 -6.33 9.40
N ARG A 83 16.85 -6.98 8.41
CA ARG A 83 15.56 -6.53 7.88
C ARG A 83 14.53 -6.42 9.01
N ALA A 84 14.45 -7.42 9.88
CA ALA A 84 13.50 -7.40 11.00
C ALA A 84 13.75 -6.20 11.94
N THR A 85 15.02 -5.87 12.22
CA THR A 85 15.39 -4.71 13.03
C THR A 85 14.99 -3.40 12.36
N ARG A 86 15.26 -3.24 11.06
CA ARG A 86 14.89 -2.06 10.26
C ARG A 86 13.37 -1.87 10.20
N VAL A 87 12.61 -2.94 9.96
CA VAL A 87 11.15 -2.87 9.92
C VAL A 87 10.54 -2.60 11.30
N GLN A 88 11.12 -3.14 12.37
CA GLN A 88 10.69 -2.82 13.73
C GLN A 88 10.91 -1.34 14.05
N GLY A 89 12.07 -0.78 13.67
CA GLY A 89 12.33 0.66 13.78
C GLY A 89 11.33 1.51 13.00
N LEU A 90 10.99 1.11 11.77
CA LEU A 90 9.94 1.75 10.99
C LEU A 90 8.59 1.72 11.72
N ILE A 91 8.16 0.56 12.24
CA ILE A 91 6.89 0.41 12.97
C ILE A 91 6.83 1.33 14.19
N GLU A 92 7.96 1.54 14.88
CA GLU A 92 8.07 2.47 15.99
C GLU A 92 7.91 3.92 15.54
N ASP A 93 8.58 4.33 14.46
CA ASP A 93 8.47 5.68 13.89
C ASP A 93 7.06 5.98 13.36
N LEU A 94 6.37 4.99 12.78
CA LEU A 94 4.99 5.13 12.32
C LEU A 94 4.03 5.60 13.43
N ARG A 95 4.33 5.34 14.71
CA ARG A 95 3.52 5.83 15.85
C ARG A 95 3.55 7.35 16.01
N SER A 96 4.59 8.00 15.49
CA SER A 96 4.78 9.45 15.53
C SER A 96 4.37 10.14 14.22
N LEU A 97 4.08 9.37 13.18
CA LEU A 97 3.68 9.86 11.88
C LEU A 97 2.16 9.83 11.73
N PRO A 98 1.56 10.75 10.95
CA PRO A 98 0.14 10.71 10.58
C PRO A 98 -0.14 9.63 9.51
N VAL A 99 0.28 8.41 9.81
CA VAL A 99 0.17 7.18 9.01
C VAL A 99 -0.42 6.11 9.90
N SER A 100 -1.45 5.42 9.41
CA SER A 100 -2.10 4.34 10.15
C SER A 100 -1.95 3.03 9.39
N TRP A 101 -1.87 1.92 10.11
CA TRP A 101 -1.79 0.60 9.49
C TRP A 101 -2.51 -0.44 10.33
N SER A 102 -2.84 -1.55 9.68
CA SER A 102 -3.32 -2.75 10.36
C SER A 102 -3.04 -3.98 9.52
N ALA A 103 -2.96 -5.13 10.18
CA ALA A 103 -2.69 -6.41 9.56
C ALA A 103 -3.76 -7.43 9.95
N ILE A 104 -4.15 -8.27 9.00
CA ILE A 104 -4.99 -9.44 9.25
C ILE A 104 -4.17 -10.67 8.86
N PHE A 105 -4.03 -11.64 9.77
CA PHE A 105 -3.45 -12.93 9.42
C PHE A 105 -4.53 -14.00 9.32
N TRP A 106 -4.38 -14.86 8.31
CA TRP A 106 -5.26 -15.98 8.01
C TRP A 106 -4.47 -17.28 8.09
N GLU A 107 -4.94 -18.19 8.94
CA GLU A 107 -4.49 -19.57 8.98
C GLU A 107 -5.33 -20.42 8.03
N GLY A 108 -4.72 -20.98 6.99
CA GLY A 108 -5.42 -21.92 6.12
C GLY A 108 -4.98 -21.90 4.66
N PRO A 109 -5.67 -22.71 3.82
CA PRO A 109 -5.39 -22.73 2.38
C PRO A 109 -5.69 -21.37 1.75
N HIS A 110 -5.04 -21.11 0.61
CA HIS A 110 -5.31 -19.92 -0.19
C HIS A 110 -6.75 -19.98 -0.74
N ARG A 111 -7.64 -19.16 -0.18
CA ARG A 111 -9.02 -19.02 -0.62
C ARG A 111 -9.32 -17.57 -0.92
N ALA A 112 -9.80 -17.33 -2.14
CA ALA A 112 -9.97 -15.99 -2.69
C ALA A 112 -10.90 -15.08 -1.85
N ALA A 113 -12.00 -15.64 -1.33
CA ALA A 113 -12.98 -14.87 -0.56
C ALA A 113 -12.40 -14.43 0.79
N GLU A 114 -11.81 -15.37 1.54
CA GLU A 114 -11.20 -15.12 2.84
C GLU A 114 -10.04 -14.12 2.73
N LEU A 115 -9.20 -14.22 1.70
CA LEU A 115 -8.12 -13.26 1.47
C LEU A 115 -8.66 -11.87 1.10
N ALA A 116 -9.69 -11.79 0.25
CA ALA A 116 -10.32 -10.52 -0.07
C ALA A 116 -10.94 -9.89 1.19
N THR A 117 -11.56 -10.69 2.06
CA THR A 117 -12.07 -10.25 3.35
C THR A 117 -10.96 -9.78 4.30
N CYS A 118 -9.80 -10.45 4.32
CA CYS A 118 -8.62 -9.99 5.06
C CYS A 118 -8.17 -8.61 4.55
N ALA A 119 -8.09 -8.44 3.23
CA ALA A 119 -7.64 -7.20 2.61
C ALA A 119 -8.57 -6.02 2.90
N VAL A 120 -9.88 -6.19 2.73
CA VAL A 120 -10.85 -5.13 3.01
C VAL A 120 -10.95 -4.83 4.51
N THR A 121 -10.81 -5.84 5.36
CA THR A 121 -10.81 -5.65 6.82
C THR A 121 -9.56 -4.90 7.27
N ALA A 122 -8.38 -5.27 6.75
CA ALA A 122 -7.14 -4.54 7.00
C ALA A 122 -7.29 -3.08 6.59
N ALA A 123 -7.84 -2.77 5.41
CA ALA A 123 -8.06 -1.38 5.02
C ALA A 123 -9.11 -0.66 5.85
N LYS A 124 -10.21 -1.32 6.22
CA LYS A 124 -11.23 -0.72 7.07
C LYS A 124 -10.67 -0.39 8.44
N LYS A 125 -9.83 -1.24 9.02
CA LYS A 125 -9.16 -1.03 10.29
C LYS A 125 -8.09 0.06 10.23
N SER A 126 -7.34 0.17 9.12
CA SER A 126 -6.39 1.26 8.93
C SER A 126 -7.06 2.64 8.87
N ILE A 127 -8.35 2.70 8.50
CA ILE A 127 -9.17 3.92 8.61
C ILE A 127 -9.80 4.08 10.00
N THR A 128 -10.40 3.02 10.54
CA THR A 128 -11.29 3.13 11.71
C THR A 128 -10.59 3.13 13.06
N ASN A 129 -9.46 2.44 13.21
CA ASN A 129 -8.66 2.47 14.44
C ASN A 129 -8.23 3.91 14.80
N PRO A 130 -7.64 4.71 13.90
CA PRO A 130 -7.27 6.09 14.21
C PRO A 130 -8.46 7.04 14.39
N LEU A 131 -9.67 6.71 13.91
CA LEU A 131 -10.88 7.49 14.24
C LEU A 131 -11.24 7.35 15.73
N GLN A 132 -10.99 6.18 16.32
CA GLN A 132 -11.30 5.91 17.73
C GLN A 132 -10.36 6.67 18.68
N THR A 133 -9.11 6.89 18.25
CA THR A 133 -8.10 7.64 19.00
C THR A 133 -8.14 9.15 18.71
N GLY A 134 -8.81 9.57 17.63
CA GLY A 134 -8.90 10.97 17.20
C GLY A 134 -7.75 11.42 16.28
N ASP A 135 -6.90 10.51 15.83
CA ASP A 135 -5.78 10.79 14.92
C ASP A 135 -6.24 11.09 13.49
N ILE A 136 -7.47 10.68 13.16
CA ILE A 136 -8.15 11.01 11.89
C ILE A 136 -9.52 11.62 12.20
N ALA A 137 -9.92 12.62 11.42
CA ALA A 137 -11.25 13.21 11.47
C ALA A 137 -12.27 12.44 10.60
N HIS A 138 -13.54 12.47 10.99
CA HIS A 138 -14.63 12.11 10.10
C HIS A 138 -14.62 12.98 8.84
N GLY A 139 -14.92 12.39 7.67
CA GLY A 139 -14.83 13.09 6.40
C GLY A 139 -13.39 13.29 5.93
N CYS A 140 -12.50 12.32 6.16
CA CYS A 140 -11.06 12.43 5.88
C CYS A 140 -10.68 12.56 4.38
N GLY A 141 -11.66 12.77 3.49
CA GLY A 141 -11.48 12.91 2.06
C GLY A 141 -11.55 11.57 1.32
N ARG A 142 -11.62 11.62 -0.02
CA ARG A 142 -11.62 10.41 -0.85
C ARG A 142 -10.32 9.63 -0.64
N THR A 143 -10.41 8.32 -0.55
CA THR A 143 -9.27 7.43 -0.31
C THR A 143 -9.16 6.43 -1.44
N ALA A 144 -8.01 6.39 -2.12
CA ALA A 144 -7.71 5.33 -3.08
C ALA A 144 -7.30 4.07 -2.31
N PHE A 145 -7.94 2.94 -2.59
CA PHE A 145 -7.51 1.63 -2.10
C PHE A 145 -6.69 0.98 -3.23
N LEU A 146 -5.37 0.94 -3.05
CA LEU A 146 -4.40 0.49 -4.04
C LEU A 146 -3.83 -0.87 -3.62
N HIS A 147 -4.24 -1.89 -4.34
CA HIS A 147 -3.70 -3.23 -4.20
C HIS A 147 -2.50 -3.44 -5.14
N ASP A 148 -1.42 -4.06 -4.65
CA ASP A 148 -0.33 -4.52 -5.52
C ASP A 148 -0.78 -5.70 -6.37
N GLY A 149 -0.99 -5.46 -7.65
CA GLY A 149 -1.56 -6.47 -8.52
C GLY A 149 -2.06 -5.86 -9.80
N SER A 150 -1.97 -6.66 -10.84
CA SER A 150 -2.57 -6.35 -12.12
C SER A 150 -4.01 -6.89 -12.10
N GLU A 151 -5.01 -6.09 -12.49
CA GLU A 151 -6.36 -6.65 -12.71
C GLU A 151 -6.24 -7.83 -13.68
N ASP A 152 -6.44 -9.03 -13.14
CA ASP A 152 -6.43 -10.29 -13.87
C ASP A 152 -7.85 -10.86 -13.80
N SER A 153 -8.53 -10.84 -14.95
CA SER A 153 -9.88 -11.36 -15.13
C SER A 153 -10.01 -12.86 -14.86
N HIS A 154 -8.89 -13.58 -14.69
CA HIS A 154 -8.87 -15.01 -14.38
C HIS A 154 -8.55 -15.33 -12.93
N SER A 155 -8.19 -14.33 -12.12
CA SER A 155 -7.92 -14.54 -10.70
C SER A 155 -9.19 -14.30 -9.89
N ASN A 156 -9.68 -15.38 -9.29
CA ASN A 156 -10.84 -15.35 -8.39
C ASN A 156 -10.66 -14.36 -7.24
N TYR A 157 -9.43 -14.07 -6.82
CA TYR A 157 -9.17 -13.11 -5.75
C TYR A 157 -9.55 -11.67 -6.13
N PHE A 158 -9.22 -11.19 -7.34
CA PHE A 158 -9.60 -9.84 -7.76
C PHE A 158 -11.11 -9.70 -7.93
N GLU A 159 -11.79 -10.75 -8.41
CA GLU A 159 -13.25 -10.76 -8.46
C GLU A 159 -13.86 -10.71 -7.05
N GLN A 160 -13.26 -11.38 -6.07
CA GLN A 160 -13.70 -11.27 -4.68
C GLN A 160 -13.46 -9.86 -4.10
N LEU A 161 -12.33 -9.20 -4.41
CA LEU A 161 -12.12 -7.81 -3.98
C LEU A 161 -13.18 -6.85 -4.55
N LYS A 162 -13.57 -7.02 -5.82
CA LYS A 162 -14.60 -6.19 -6.48
C LYS A 162 -15.97 -6.26 -5.80
N VAL A 163 -16.28 -7.36 -5.11
CA VAL A 163 -17.53 -7.53 -4.38
C VAL A 163 -17.38 -7.19 -2.90
N GLN A 164 -16.25 -7.52 -2.26
CA GLN A 164 -16.02 -7.32 -0.83
C GLN A 164 -15.77 -5.84 -0.48
N VAL A 165 -15.09 -5.07 -1.34
CA VAL A 165 -14.82 -3.64 -1.09
C VAL A 165 -16.10 -2.82 -0.93
N PRO A 166 -17.04 -2.80 -1.90
CA PRO A 166 -18.27 -2.02 -1.76
C PRO A 166 -19.17 -2.50 -0.60
N SER A 167 -19.07 -3.77 -0.20
CA SER A 167 -19.73 -4.28 1.00
C SER A 167 -19.09 -3.75 2.29
N ALA A 168 -17.76 -3.85 2.42
CA ALA A 168 -17.03 -3.38 3.59
C ALA A 168 -17.11 -1.86 3.76
N PHE A 169 -17.17 -1.13 2.64
CA PHE A 169 -17.26 0.32 2.56
C PHE A 169 -18.60 0.74 1.93
N ASP A 170 -19.69 0.35 2.57
CA ASP A 170 -21.06 0.64 2.13
C ASP A 170 -21.36 2.15 2.08
N THR A 171 -22.55 2.49 1.54
CA THR A 171 -23.01 3.89 1.44
C THR A 171 -22.95 4.64 2.78
N SER A 172 -23.27 3.95 3.88
CA SER A 172 -23.22 4.54 5.23
C SER A 172 -21.80 4.91 5.63
N PHE A 173 -20.85 3.99 5.43
CA PHE A 173 -19.43 4.24 5.67
C PHE A 173 -18.89 5.36 4.79
N GLN A 174 -19.22 5.34 3.50
CA GLN A 174 -18.72 6.36 2.56
C GLN A 174 -19.22 7.77 2.89
N GLN A 175 -20.46 7.90 3.36
CA GLN A 175 -21.06 9.17 3.76
C GLN A 175 -20.59 9.65 5.14
N SER A 176 -20.39 8.72 6.09
CA SER A 176 -20.11 9.05 7.50
C SER A 176 -18.62 9.10 7.84
N ILE A 177 -17.78 8.40 7.07
CA ILE A 177 -16.34 8.28 7.32
C ILE A 177 -15.55 8.81 6.14
N CYS A 178 -15.51 8.08 5.01
CA CYS A 178 -14.90 8.56 3.77
C CYS A 178 -15.20 7.64 2.58
N PRO A 179 -15.30 8.18 1.35
CA PRO A 179 -15.35 7.37 0.15
C PRO A 179 -14.05 6.59 -0.08
N VAL A 180 -14.17 5.29 -0.40
CA VAL A 180 -13.04 4.40 -0.71
C VAL A 180 -13.17 3.92 -2.16
N LEU A 181 -12.10 4.11 -2.95
CA LEU A 181 -12.10 3.89 -4.39
C LEU A 181 -11.08 2.79 -4.74
N LEU A 182 -11.57 1.59 -5.06
CA LEU A 182 -10.75 0.43 -5.43
C LEU A 182 -9.99 0.68 -6.73
N THR A 183 -8.68 0.42 -6.71
CA THR A 183 -7.82 0.40 -7.90
C THR A 183 -6.67 -0.59 -7.75
N PHE A 184 -6.00 -0.87 -8.86
CA PHE A 184 -4.96 -1.89 -8.98
C PHE A 184 -3.76 -1.32 -9.71
N MET A 185 -2.55 -1.69 -9.26
CA MET A 185 -1.32 -1.41 -9.97
C MET A 185 -0.32 -2.53 -9.76
N GLU A 186 0.28 -3.00 -10.85
CA GLU A 186 1.38 -3.97 -10.78
C GLU A 186 2.66 -3.29 -10.29
N ASN A 187 3.36 -3.91 -9.33
CA ASN A 187 4.52 -3.33 -8.64
C ASN A 187 4.17 -2.02 -7.90
N ALA A 188 2.98 -1.97 -7.31
CA ALA A 188 2.59 -0.87 -6.42
C ALA A 188 3.52 -0.80 -5.21
N ASP A 189 3.98 -1.95 -4.72
CA ASP A 189 4.98 -2.14 -3.67
C ASP A 189 6.34 -1.47 -3.93
N ARG A 190 6.66 -1.20 -5.20
CA ARG A 190 7.85 -0.46 -5.64
C ARG A 190 7.52 0.92 -6.19
N THR A 191 6.27 1.36 -6.09
CA THR A 191 5.86 2.67 -6.63
C THR A 191 5.32 3.57 -5.54
N TYR A 192 4.51 3.05 -4.62
CA TYR A 192 3.88 3.85 -3.58
C TYR A 192 4.46 3.50 -2.21
N PRO A 193 4.99 4.49 -1.44
CA PRO A 193 5.55 4.25 -0.11
C PRO A 193 4.60 3.53 0.86
N ALA A 194 3.29 3.78 0.76
CA ALA A 194 2.28 3.08 1.56
C ALA A 194 2.25 1.57 1.28
N THR A 195 2.25 1.18 -0.01
CA THR A 195 2.26 -0.23 -0.40
C THR A 195 3.60 -0.89 -0.08
N ASN A 196 4.71 -0.18 -0.28
CA ASN A 196 6.05 -0.65 0.11
C ASN A 196 6.14 -0.92 1.62
N THR A 197 5.58 -0.02 2.44
CA THR A 197 5.49 -0.19 3.89
C THR A 197 4.65 -1.41 4.25
N ALA A 198 3.52 -1.62 3.57
CA ALA A 198 2.67 -2.78 3.77
C ALA A 198 3.43 -4.10 3.50
N ASP A 199 4.19 -4.18 2.40
CA ASP A 199 5.03 -5.34 2.06
C ASP A 199 6.12 -5.62 3.10
N TYR A 200 6.81 -4.57 3.57
CA TYR A 200 7.81 -4.69 4.62
C TYR A 200 7.23 -5.22 5.93
N ILE A 201 6.11 -4.66 6.39
CA ILE A 201 5.42 -5.10 7.60
C ILE A 201 4.88 -6.53 7.43
N ALA A 202 4.27 -6.87 6.28
CA ALA A 202 3.74 -8.19 6.01
C ALA A 202 4.85 -9.25 6.07
N GLY A 203 5.98 -8.99 5.41
CA GLY A 203 7.15 -9.87 5.42
C GLY A 203 7.83 -9.97 6.79
N HIS A 204 7.72 -8.95 7.64
CA HIS A 204 8.21 -8.98 9.02
C HIS A 204 7.33 -9.84 9.92
N ILE A 205 6.00 -9.64 9.89
CA ILE A 205 5.05 -10.44 10.68
C ILE A 205 5.11 -11.92 10.25
N ALA A 206 5.18 -12.20 8.95
CA ALA A 206 5.32 -13.58 8.47
C ALA A 206 6.59 -14.25 9.03
N HIS A 207 7.69 -13.51 9.15
CA HIS A 207 8.91 -14.01 9.78
C HIS A 207 8.77 -14.20 11.30
N GLN A 208 8.04 -13.32 11.99
CA GLN A 208 7.76 -13.48 13.42
C GLN A 208 6.97 -14.77 13.69
N LEU A 209 5.96 -15.06 12.87
CA LEU A 209 5.18 -16.30 12.93
C LEU A 209 6.07 -17.55 12.76
N GLU A 210 7.03 -17.54 11.82
CA GLU A 210 8.01 -18.64 11.66
C GLU A 210 8.87 -18.85 12.90
N SER A 211 9.27 -17.76 13.55
CA SER A 211 10.15 -17.78 14.71
C SER A 211 9.44 -18.05 16.04
N SER A 212 8.11 -18.27 16.03
CA SER A 212 7.27 -18.44 17.23
C SER A 212 7.39 -17.29 18.24
N GLN A 213 7.69 -16.07 17.78
CA GLN A 213 7.59 -14.89 18.62
C GLN A 213 6.11 -14.58 18.88
N SER A 214 5.70 -14.62 20.15
CA SER A 214 4.29 -14.66 20.56
C SER A 214 3.59 -13.29 20.57
N ASP A 215 4.35 -12.20 20.62
CA ASP A 215 3.79 -10.88 20.93
C ASP A 215 3.65 -10.06 19.65
N LEU A 216 2.61 -10.35 18.87
CA LEU A 216 2.24 -9.53 17.71
C LEU A 216 1.67 -8.18 18.15
N PRO A 217 1.92 -7.08 17.41
CA PRO A 217 1.34 -5.78 17.70
C PRO A 217 -0.20 -5.81 17.73
N SER A 218 -0.83 -4.92 18.51
CA SER A 218 -2.31 -4.82 18.61
C SER A 218 -3.00 -4.48 17.28
N GLN A 219 -2.24 -3.98 16.30
CA GLN A 219 -2.67 -3.72 14.93
C GLN A 219 -2.87 -5.01 14.12
N VAL A 220 -2.37 -6.15 14.61
CA VAL A 220 -2.45 -7.45 13.97
C VAL A 220 -3.61 -8.22 14.57
N LEU A 221 -4.56 -8.63 13.73
CA LEU A 221 -5.74 -9.39 14.13
C LEU A 221 -5.80 -10.72 13.37
N GLU A 222 -6.33 -11.75 14.03
CA GLU A 222 -6.67 -13.00 13.36
C GLU A 222 -7.94 -12.81 12.52
N PHE A 223 -7.99 -13.44 11.35
CA PHE A 223 -9.18 -13.46 10.53
C PHE A 223 -10.37 -14.12 11.26
N ASP A 224 -11.52 -13.46 11.22
CA ASP A 224 -12.79 -14.02 11.70
C ASP A 224 -13.71 -14.32 10.50
N PRO A 225 -14.17 -15.58 10.33
CA PRO A 225 -15.10 -15.96 9.27
C PRO A 225 -16.41 -15.16 9.25
N SER A 226 -16.82 -14.56 10.36
CA SER A 226 -18.02 -13.71 10.44
C SER A 226 -17.88 -12.39 9.68
N TRP A 227 -16.67 -12.02 9.24
CA TRP A 227 -16.42 -10.82 8.43
C TRP A 227 -16.74 -11.01 6.96
N VAL A 228 -16.96 -12.25 6.50
CA VAL A 228 -17.32 -12.52 5.11
C VAL A 228 -18.77 -12.12 4.89
N ASP A 229 -19.01 -11.14 4.01
CA ASP A 229 -20.37 -10.78 3.62
C ASP A 229 -21.00 -11.94 2.82
N PRO A 230 -22.16 -12.49 3.24
CA PRO A 230 -22.86 -13.54 2.51
C PRO A 230 -23.52 -13.07 1.20
N ALA A 231 -23.69 -11.76 0.96
CA ALA A 231 -24.38 -11.24 -0.22
C ALA A 231 -23.74 -9.96 -0.80
N PRO A 232 -22.45 -10.01 -1.21
CA PRO A 232 -21.74 -8.81 -1.64
C PRO A 232 -22.19 -8.37 -3.04
N GLN A 233 -22.12 -7.05 -3.30
CA GLN A 233 -22.49 -6.46 -4.58
C GLN A 233 -21.24 -6.05 -5.35
N ALA A 234 -21.10 -6.48 -6.61
CA ALA A 234 -19.94 -6.14 -7.43
C ALA A 234 -19.95 -4.66 -7.82
N GLU A 235 -18.79 -4.01 -7.73
CA GLU A 235 -18.53 -2.69 -8.33
C GLU A 235 -17.37 -2.76 -9.34
N VAL A 236 -17.45 -1.93 -10.38
CA VAL A 236 -16.34 -1.78 -11.35
C VAL A 236 -15.23 -0.93 -10.72
N PRO A 237 -13.98 -1.45 -10.62
CA PRO A 237 -12.85 -0.69 -10.10
C PRO A 237 -12.53 0.57 -10.90
N TYR A 238 -11.85 1.50 -10.25
CA TYR A 238 -11.19 2.61 -10.92
C TYR A 238 -9.85 2.16 -11.50
N ARG A 239 -9.42 2.83 -12.58
CA ARG A 239 -8.06 2.72 -13.11
C ARG A 239 -7.25 3.95 -12.71
N LEU A 240 -5.98 3.77 -12.40
CA LEU A 240 -5.07 4.92 -12.26
C LEU A 240 -4.87 5.61 -13.62
N ASP A 241 -4.97 6.94 -13.62
CA ASP A 241 -4.43 7.72 -14.74
C ASP A 241 -2.93 7.41 -14.87
N SER A 242 -2.43 7.34 -16.10
CA SER A 242 -1.09 6.84 -16.35
C SER A 242 -0.08 7.97 -16.57
N VAL A 243 1.17 7.76 -16.13
CA VAL A 243 2.29 8.56 -16.62
C VAL A 243 2.71 8.07 -18.01
N ARG A 244 3.36 8.94 -18.78
CA ARG A 244 4.19 8.51 -19.90
C ARG A 244 5.58 8.21 -19.31
N PRO A 245 6.01 6.95 -19.27
CA PRO A 245 7.27 6.60 -18.63
C PRO A 245 8.47 7.11 -19.41
N ILE A 246 9.59 7.24 -18.73
CA ILE A 246 10.87 7.59 -19.32
C ILE A 246 11.49 6.32 -19.90
N ARG A 247 12.14 6.43 -21.05
CA ARG A 247 12.81 5.29 -21.70
C ARG A 247 13.93 4.75 -20.81
N GLU A 248 14.02 3.42 -20.67
CA GLU A 248 15.15 2.70 -20.04
C GLU A 248 15.39 2.97 -18.53
N GLU A 249 14.56 3.80 -17.87
CA GLU A 249 14.70 4.15 -16.44
C GLU A 249 13.43 3.80 -15.64
N GLY A 250 13.35 2.52 -15.23
CA GLY A 250 12.21 1.99 -14.47
C GLY A 250 12.01 2.69 -13.12
N GLY A 251 13.09 3.01 -12.40
CA GLY A 251 13.06 3.69 -11.10
C GLY A 251 12.50 5.12 -11.20
N ARG A 252 13.05 5.96 -12.08
CA ARG A 252 12.55 7.34 -12.31
C ARG A 252 11.07 7.36 -12.71
N SER A 253 10.63 6.41 -13.52
CA SER A 253 9.21 6.28 -13.90
C SER A 253 8.30 5.96 -12.71
N ARG A 254 8.75 5.15 -11.74
CA ARG A 254 8.01 4.86 -10.49
C ARG A 254 7.91 6.08 -9.59
N VAL A 255 9.02 6.79 -9.41
CA VAL A 255 9.04 8.03 -8.63
C VAL A 255 8.13 9.10 -9.26
N LEU A 256 8.15 9.25 -10.59
CA LEU A 256 7.23 10.17 -11.28
C LEU A 256 5.77 9.74 -11.12
N ALA A 257 5.47 8.45 -11.22
CA ALA A 257 4.14 7.91 -10.99
C ALA A 257 3.66 8.24 -9.57
N TRP A 258 4.53 8.07 -8.56
CA TRP A 258 4.25 8.49 -7.19
C TRP A 258 4.02 10.00 -7.07
N ILE A 259 4.95 10.85 -7.52
CA ILE A 259 4.83 12.32 -7.40
C ILE A 259 3.52 12.82 -8.03
N LEU A 260 3.15 12.26 -9.19
CA LEU A 260 1.98 12.69 -9.95
C LEU A 260 0.67 12.00 -9.54
N GLY A 261 0.71 11.03 -8.63
CA GLY A 261 -0.45 10.26 -8.18
C GLY A 261 -1.06 9.41 -9.31
N LYS A 262 -0.22 8.71 -10.05
CA LYS A 262 -0.54 8.00 -11.30
C LYS A 262 0.00 6.57 -11.31
N GLY A 263 -0.49 5.76 -12.25
CA GLY A 263 0.04 4.42 -12.54
C GLY A 263 1.08 4.43 -13.66
N ILE A 264 1.78 3.32 -13.83
CA ILE A 264 2.63 3.04 -15.00
C ILE A 264 1.86 2.08 -15.91
N PRO A 265 1.70 2.40 -17.21
CA PRO A 265 0.99 1.51 -18.12
C PRO A 265 1.78 0.22 -18.38
N ARG A 266 1.11 -0.95 -18.43
CA ARG A 266 1.73 -2.26 -18.71
C ARG A 266 2.51 -2.28 -20.03
N ASN A 267 1.98 -1.60 -21.05
CA ASN A 267 2.62 -1.44 -22.36
C ASN A 267 3.04 0.02 -22.53
N PRO A 268 4.20 0.41 -21.98
CA PRO A 268 4.64 1.79 -21.99
C PRO A 268 5.00 2.27 -23.39
N SER A 269 4.56 3.50 -23.72
CA SER A 269 5.09 4.27 -24.85
C SER A 269 6.03 5.33 -24.30
N PRO A 270 7.34 5.04 -24.18
CA PRO A 270 8.25 5.94 -23.50
C PRO A 270 8.44 7.25 -24.27
N ILE A 271 8.76 8.32 -23.55
CA ILE A 271 9.08 9.62 -24.12
C ILE A 271 10.57 9.96 -23.90
N ASN A 272 11.14 10.76 -24.80
CA ASN A 272 12.53 11.24 -24.68
C ASN A 272 12.69 12.38 -23.67
N ARG A 273 11.59 13.04 -23.29
CA ARG A 273 11.62 14.10 -22.28
C ARG A 273 11.62 13.44 -20.91
N ASP A 274 12.66 13.72 -20.14
CA ASP A 274 12.76 13.33 -18.74
C ASP A 274 12.42 14.54 -17.83
N PRO A 275 11.21 14.61 -17.24
CA PRO A 275 10.84 15.65 -16.28
C PRO A 275 11.20 15.27 -14.83
N TYR A 276 11.90 14.16 -14.60
CA TYR A 276 12.17 13.61 -13.27
C TYR A 276 12.85 14.62 -12.34
N ARG A 277 13.99 15.17 -12.77
CA ARG A 277 14.79 16.10 -11.97
C ARG A 277 13.96 17.33 -11.57
N ASP A 278 13.23 17.92 -12.51
CA ASP A 278 12.36 19.09 -12.26
C ASP A 278 11.31 18.80 -11.17
N HIS A 279 10.79 17.57 -11.12
CA HIS A 279 9.80 17.17 -10.13
C HIS A 279 10.42 16.86 -8.76
N VAL A 280 11.56 16.17 -8.74
CA VAL A 280 12.27 15.81 -7.50
C VAL A 280 12.85 17.06 -6.82
N GLU A 281 13.35 18.02 -7.59
CA GLU A 281 13.89 19.29 -7.05
C GLU A 281 12.83 20.13 -6.31
N GLN A 282 11.53 19.86 -6.51
CA GLN A 282 10.44 20.51 -5.76
C GLN A 282 10.19 19.90 -4.38
N ILE A 283 10.84 18.78 -4.05
CA ILE A 283 10.72 18.13 -2.74
C ILE A 283 11.55 18.91 -1.72
N ALA A 284 10.88 19.42 -0.69
CA ALA A 284 11.50 20.25 0.34
C ALA A 284 12.39 19.46 1.32
N ASP A 285 12.09 18.18 1.54
CA ASP A 285 12.90 17.32 2.40
C ASP A 285 14.24 16.98 1.71
N ASP A 286 15.34 17.48 2.26
CA ASP A 286 16.66 17.38 1.65
C ASP A 286 17.15 15.94 1.53
N ALA A 287 16.83 15.09 2.50
CA ALA A 287 17.31 13.72 2.50
C ALA A 287 16.50 12.85 1.53
N VAL A 288 15.18 13.05 1.47
CA VAL A 288 14.35 12.43 0.43
C VAL A 288 14.79 12.89 -0.96
N ARG A 289 15.02 14.20 -1.14
CA ARG A 289 15.46 14.75 -2.42
C ARG A 289 16.81 14.18 -2.85
N SER A 290 17.78 14.11 -1.94
CA SER A 290 19.12 13.57 -2.22
C SER A 290 19.05 12.09 -2.55
N TYR A 291 18.34 11.29 -1.74
CA TYR A 291 18.10 9.87 -2.01
C TYR A 291 17.56 9.64 -3.43
N LEU A 292 16.54 10.39 -3.82
CA LEU A 292 15.94 10.25 -5.15
C LEU A 292 16.95 10.63 -6.26
N LEU A 293 17.64 11.76 -6.14
CA LEU A 293 18.57 12.23 -7.18
C LEU A 293 19.86 11.40 -7.30
N GLU A 294 20.27 10.69 -6.24
CA GLU A 294 21.49 9.89 -6.20
C GLU A 294 21.25 8.45 -6.65
N GLU A 295 20.11 7.85 -6.27
CA GLU A 295 19.78 6.45 -6.58
C GLU A 295 19.17 6.23 -7.98
N PHE A 296 18.62 7.28 -8.61
CA PHE A 296 17.92 7.17 -9.89
C PHE A 296 18.28 8.27 -10.90
#